data_AF-A0A527ZCX5-F1
#
_entry.id   AF-A0A527ZCX5-F1
#
_cell.length_a   1.000
_cell.length_b   1.000
_cell.length_c   1.000
_cell.angle_alpha   90.00
_cell.angle_beta   90.00
_cell.angle_gamma   90.00
#
_symmetry.space_group_name_H-M   'P 1'
#
loop_
_entity.id
_entity.type
_entity.pdbx_description
1 polymer ?
#
loop_
_entity_poly.entity_id
_entity_poly.type
_entity_poly.pdbx_seq_one_letter_code
_entity_poly.pdbx_strand_id
1 'polypeptide(L)'
;MVIVGWPYAEFEENKKDIEGNYLKSIELVPAFADRLRSARREARFAGAAVPGYFCKPYGPGWALVGDAGYDRDFITGQGIMDAFHEAELCVDALDKSFSGARPFEDAMDEYQRNRDARVKPMYDFTCQLAALEPPPPEMQQLLAAANGNQKAMDDFARMNAGTISPAEFFAPENVNAITAVAYATCIPSHDGNGRLAALSGPID
;
A
#
# COMPACT_ATOMS: atom_id res chain seq x y z
N MET A 1 -6.04 10.46 15.12
CA MET A 1 -4.64 10.65 14.67
C MET A 1 -4.68 11.18 13.24
N VAL A 2 -3.87 12.19 12.93
CA VAL A 2 -3.78 12.77 11.57
C VAL A 2 -2.31 12.77 11.19
N ILE A 3 -1.99 12.10 10.09
CA ILE A 3 -0.62 11.89 9.61
C ILE A 3 -0.43 12.74 8.35
N VAL A 4 0.71 13.39 8.25
CA VAL A 4 1.21 14.04 7.03
C VAL A 4 2.56 13.39 6.74
N GLY A 5 2.76 13.00 5.47
CA GLY A 5 4.03 12.49 4.97
C GLY A 5 4.59 13.39 3.87
N TRP A 6 5.90 13.36 3.72
CA TRP A 6 6.64 14.04 2.66
C TRP A 6 7.68 13.05 2.11
N PRO A 7 8.18 13.25 0.87
CA PRO A 7 9.28 12.45 0.37
C PRO A 7 10.49 12.53 1.31
N TYR A 8 11.21 11.41 1.47
CA TYR A 8 12.39 11.36 2.36
C TYR A 8 13.43 12.43 2.00
N ALA A 9 13.56 12.79 0.72
CA ALA A 9 14.47 13.84 0.25
C ALA A 9 14.19 15.23 0.87
N GLU A 10 12.96 15.48 1.31
CA GLU A 10 12.55 16.75 1.91
C GLU A 10 12.68 16.76 3.45
N PHE A 11 13.06 15.63 4.06
CA PHE A 11 13.09 15.46 5.52
C PHE A 11 13.91 16.54 6.23
N GLU A 12 15.12 16.83 5.74
CA GLU A 12 16.03 17.81 6.35
C GLU A 12 15.48 19.24 6.31
N GLU A 13 14.72 19.59 5.28
CA GLU A 13 14.08 20.91 5.18
C GLU A 13 12.82 20.95 6.05
N ASN A 14 11.96 19.94 5.94
CA ASN A 14 10.67 19.92 6.62
C ASN A 14 10.80 19.87 8.14
N LYS A 15 11.84 19.22 8.68
CA LYS A 15 12.07 19.14 10.13
C LYS A 15 12.46 20.47 10.77
N LYS A 16 12.84 21.49 9.99
CA LYS A 16 13.18 22.83 10.50
C LYS A 16 11.94 23.56 11.04
N ASP A 17 10.76 23.26 10.50
CA ASP A 17 9.46 23.78 10.95
C ASP A 17 8.37 22.71 10.75
N ILE A 18 8.31 21.76 11.68
CA ILE A 18 7.36 20.64 11.59
C ILE A 18 5.92 21.13 11.59
N GLU A 19 5.58 22.08 12.46
CA GLU A 19 4.20 22.58 12.61
C GLU A 19 3.76 23.37 11.37
N GLY A 20 4.59 24.30 10.89
CA GLY A 20 4.28 25.08 9.69
C GLY A 20 4.13 24.21 8.46
N ASN A 21 5.06 23.27 8.23
CA ASN A 21 5.00 22.37 7.08
C ASN A 21 3.81 21.40 7.18
N TYR A 22 3.52 20.87 8.37
CA TYR A 22 2.34 20.04 8.61
C TYR A 22 1.05 20.79 8.24
N LEU A 23 0.85 22.00 8.77
CA LEU A 23 -0.35 22.79 8.50
C LEU A 23 -0.45 23.18 7.02
N LYS A 24 0.68 23.54 6.39
CA LYS A 24 0.74 23.84 4.95
C LYS A 24 0.33 22.64 4.09
N SER A 25 0.76 21.44 4.44
CA SER A 25 0.34 20.22 3.75
C SER A 25 -1.15 19.93 3.92
N ILE A 26 -1.72 20.20 5.11
CA ILE A 26 -3.16 20.04 5.35
C ILE A 26 -3.99 20.97 4.46
N GLU A 27 -3.53 22.22 4.26
CA GLU A 27 -4.20 23.21 3.41
C GLU A 27 -4.26 22.80 1.92
N LEU A 28 -3.49 21.80 1.48
CA LEU A 28 -3.61 21.20 0.13
C LEU A 28 -4.95 20.48 -0.06
N VAL A 29 -5.66 20.15 1.03
CA VAL A 29 -6.98 19.49 1.00
C VAL A 29 -7.99 20.36 1.78
N PRO A 30 -8.59 21.39 1.16
CA PRO A 30 -9.40 22.40 1.87
C PRO A 30 -10.52 21.82 2.74
N ALA A 31 -11.26 20.83 2.23
CA ALA A 31 -12.32 20.17 3.00
C ALA A 31 -11.81 19.44 4.26
N PHE A 32 -10.56 18.96 4.23
CA PHE A 32 -9.93 18.36 5.40
C PHE A 32 -9.36 19.42 6.35
N ALA A 33 -8.76 20.50 5.81
CA ALA A 33 -8.29 21.64 6.58
C ALA A 33 -9.43 22.29 7.40
N ASP A 34 -10.60 22.50 6.80
CA ASP A 34 -11.78 23.05 7.48
C ASP A 34 -12.18 22.23 8.70
N ARG A 35 -12.15 20.89 8.58
CA ARG A 35 -12.41 19.99 9.71
C ARG A 35 -11.35 20.14 10.80
N LEU A 36 -10.07 20.24 10.41
CA LEU A 36 -8.96 20.33 11.35
C LEU A 36 -8.92 21.67 12.11
N ARG A 37 -9.36 22.78 11.51
CA ARG A 37 -9.40 24.10 12.17
C ARG A 37 -10.31 24.13 13.41
N SER A 38 -11.35 23.30 13.43
CA SER A 38 -12.24 23.14 14.59
C SER A 38 -11.73 22.14 15.63
N ALA A 39 -10.66 21.40 15.32
CA ALA A 39 -10.14 20.33 16.16
C ALA A 39 -9.20 20.86 17.25
N ARG A 40 -9.09 20.10 18.33
CA ARG A 40 -8.12 20.34 19.40
C ARG A 40 -6.94 19.38 19.25
N ARG A 41 -5.72 19.93 19.27
CA ARG A 41 -4.49 19.13 19.33
C ARG A 41 -4.30 18.59 20.76
N GLU A 42 -4.37 17.27 20.91
CA GLU A 42 -4.23 16.59 22.21
C GLU A 42 -2.78 16.22 22.57
N ALA A 43 -1.86 16.20 21.58
CA ALA A 43 -0.47 15.80 21.78
C ALA A 43 0.49 16.65 20.92
N ARG A 44 1.78 16.65 21.29
CA ARG A 44 2.84 17.25 20.47
C ARG A 44 3.01 16.49 19.16
N PHE A 45 3.54 17.14 18.14
CA PHE A 45 3.95 16.45 16.93
C PHE A 45 5.05 15.43 17.24
N ALA A 46 4.90 14.24 16.69
CA ALA A 46 5.88 13.18 16.71
C ALA A 46 6.00 12.63 15.28
N GLY A 47 7.23 12.34 14.87
CA GLY A 47 7.52 11.84 13.54
C GLY A 47 8.96 11.36 13.47
N ALA A 48 9.23 10.48 12.51
CA ALA A 48 10.54 9.97 12.20
C ALA A 48 10.62 9.73 10.69
N ALA A 49 11.83 9.71 10.16
CA ALA A 49 12.07 9.17 8.84
C ALA A 49 12.17 7.64 8.96
N VAL A 50 11.53 6.91 8.04
CA VAL A 50 11.46 5.45 8.07
C VAL A 50 12.24 4.89 6.88
N PRO A 51 13.52 4.54 7.05
CA PRO A 51 14.30 3.92 5.99
C PRO A 51 13.84 2.47 5.79
N GLY A 52 13.53 2.09 4.55
CA GLY A 52 13.24 0.69 4.23
C GLY A 52 14.49 -0.18 4.26
N TYR A 53 14.40 -1.39 4.81
CA TYR A 53 15.51 -2.34 4.84
C TYR A 53 15.06 -3.80 4.94
N PHE A 54 15.96 -4.70 4.56
CA PHE A 54 15.90 -6.14 4.84
C PHE A 54 17.19 -6.57 5.52
N CYS A 55 17.08 -7.27 6.64
CA CYS A 55 18.21 -7.88 7.32
C CYS A 55 18.14 -9.41 7.22
N LYS A 56 19.29 -10.10 7.34
CA LYS A 56 19.27 -11.54 7.62
C LYS A 56 18.54 -11.74 8.97
N PRO A 57 17.41 -12.46 9.03
CA PRO A 57 16.55 -12.44 10.20
C PRO A 57 16.95 -13.48 11.25
N TYR A 58 18.12 -14.10 11.14
CA TYR A 58 18.57 -15.11 12.10
C TYR A 58 20.09 -15.31 12.10
N GLY A 59 20.57 -15.92 13.18
CA GLY A 59 21.93 -16.40 13.33
C GLY A 59 22.05 -17.34 14.53
N PRO A 60 23.28 -17.75 14.93
CA PRO A 60 23.45 -18.69 16.03
C PRO A 60 22.83 -18.17 17.34
N GLY A 61 21.73 -18.80 17.76
CA GLY A 61 21.03 -18.49 19.00
C GLY A 61 20.11 -17.27 18.96
N TRP A 62 19.82 -16.68 17.79
CA TRP A 62 18.90 -15.55 17.68
C TRP A 62 18.09 -15.56 16.38
N ALA A 63 16.91 -14.95 16.44
CA ALA A 63 16.03 -14.66 15.31
C ALA A 63 15.40 -13.27 15.50
N LEU A 64 15.08 -12.61 14.38
CA LEU A 64 14.45 -11.29 14.31
C LEU A 64 13.07 -11.46 13.67
N VAL A 65 12.08 -10.72 14.17
CA VAL A 65 10.71 -10.70 13.63
C VAL A 65 10.18 -9.27 13.59
N GLY A 66 9.32 -8.98 12.62
CA GLY A 66 8.76 -7.64 12.40
C GLY A 66 9.85 -6.63 12.07
N ASP A 67 9.68 -5.41 12.57
CA ASP A 67 10.57 -4.26 12.32
C ASP A 67 12.04 -4.56 12.65
N ALA A 68 12.34 -5.53 13.53
CA ALA A 68 13.72 -5.90 13.82
C ALA A 68 14.45 -6.55 12.62
N GLY A 69 13.73 -7.25 11.73
CA GLY A 69 14.30 -7.96 10.59
C GLY A 69 14.00 -7.31 9.23
N TYR A 70 13.01 -6.43 9.16
CA TYR A 70 12.51 -5.80 7.95
C TYR A 70 11.65 -4.58 8.31
N ASP A 71 11.84 -3.46 7.63
CA ASP A 71 11.00 -2.27 7.79
C ASP A 71 10.70 -1.62 6.44
N ARG A 72 9.57 -0.90 6.38
CA ARG A 72 9.10 -0.16 5.20
C ARG A 72 8.27 1.05 5.62
N ASP A 73 8.10 1.98 4.68
CA ASP A 73 7.19 3.11 4.88
C ASP A 73 5.77 2.64 5.26
N PHE A 74 5.17 3.29 6.24
CA PHE A 74 3.86 2.93 6.79
C PHE A 74 2.67 3.40 5.94
N ILE A 75 2.90 4.07 4.80
CA ILE A 75 1.84 4.58 3.91
C ILE A 75 0.85 3.50 3.46
N THR A 76 1.27 2.24 3.40
CA THR A 76 0.41 1.08 3.06
C THR A 76 -0.18 0.36 4.28
N GLY A 77 0.20 0.74 5.50
CA GLY A 77 -0.43 0.27 6.74
C GLY A 77 -0.21 -1.22 7.07
N GLN A 78 0.88 -1.83 6.61
CA GLN A 78 1.05 -3.29 6.64
C GLN A 78 1.82 -3.85 7.85
N GLY A 79 2.60 -3.01 8.56
CA GLY A 79 3.63 -3.48 9.49
C GLY A 79 3.15 -4.45 10.57
N ILE A 80 2.02 -4.17 11.22
CA ILE A 80 1.46 -5.05 12.27
C ILE A 80 1.12 -6.44 11.71
N MET A 81 0.49 -6.49 10.53
CA MET A 81 0.13 -7.76 9.90
C MET A 81 1.38 -8.55 9.50
N ASP A 82 2.38 -7.88 8.93
CA ASP A 82 3.65 -8.53 8.59
C ASP A 82 4.33 -9.09 9.84
N ALA A 83 4.39 -8.33 10.93
CA ALA A 83 5.00 -8.77 12.19
C ALA A 83 4.34 -10.05 12.74
N PHE A 84 3.00 -10.15 12.70
CA PHE A 84 2.30 -11.38 13.11
C PHE A 84 2.62 -12.56 12.20
N HIS A 85 2.61 -12.35 10.88
CA HIS A 85 2.89 -13.43 9.94
C HIS A 85 4.35 -13.89 9.99
N GLU A 86 5.28 -12.96 10.19
CA GLU A 86 6.68 -13.28 10.41
C GLU A 86 6.90 -14.06 11.71
N ALA A 87 6.19 -13.69 12.78
CA ALA A 87 6.25 -14.43 14.03
C ALA A 87 5.77 -15.89 13.85
N GLU A 88 4.68 -16.10 13.10
CA GLU A 88 4.18 -17.44 12.76
C GLU A 88 5.21 -18.26 11.97
N LEU A 89 5.75 -17.69 10.88
CA LEU A 89 6.77 -18.36 10.07
C LEU A 89 8.05 -18.67 10.87
N CYS A 90 8.46 -17.77 11.77
CA CYS A 90 9.62 -17.97 12.63
C CYS A 90 9.38 -19.09 13.64
N VAL A 91 8.20 -19.14 14.27
CA VAL A 91 7.84 -20.20 15.22
C VAL A 91 7.84 -21.56 14.54
N ASP A 92 7.26 -21.67 13.33
CA ASP A 92 7.27 -22.91 12.55
C ASP A 92 8.68 -23.39 12.22
N ALA A 93 9.60 -22.47 11.88
CA ALA A 93 10.99 -22.82 11.60
C ALA A 93 11.73 -23.28 12.86
N LEU A 94 11.50 -22.62 13.99
CA LEU A 94 12.07 -23.00 15.29
C LEU A 94 11.54 -24.35 15.77
N ASP A 95 10.24 -24.63 15.60
CA ASP A 95 9.63 -25.92 15.96
C ASP A 95 10.26 -27.07 15.15
N LYS A 96 10.37 -26.91 13.82
CA LYS A 96 11.06 -27.88 12.95
C LYS A 96 12.52 -28.10 13.36
N SER A 97 13.21 -27.05 13.81
CA SER A 97 14.58 -27.14 14.27
C SER A 97 14.71 -27.85 15.62
N PHE A 98 13.90 -27.48 16.60
CA PHE A 98 13.99 -28.00 17.97
C PHE A 98 13.43 -29.42 18.11
N SER A 99 12.49 -29.81 17.26
CA SER A 99 12.02 -31.20 17.14
C SER A 99 13.02 -32.12 16.44
N GLY A 100 14.04 -31.57 15.79
CA GLY A 100 15.01 -32.32 14.98
C GLY A 100 14.49 -32.73 13.59
N ALA A 101 13.31 -32.23 13.18
CA ALA A 101 12.74 -32.50 11.86
C ALA A 101 13.58 -31.90 10.72
N ARG A 102 14.24 -30.76 10.97
CA ARG A 102 15.17 -30.11 10.03
C ARG A 102 16.37 -29.50 10.78
N PRO A 103 17.55 -29.40 10.14
CA PRO A 103 18.65 -28.58 10.67
C PRO A 103 18.24 -27.11 10.86
N PHE A 104 18.83 -26.40 11.84
CA PHE A 104 18.50 -25.01 12.15
C PHE A 104 18.67 -24.08 10.93
N GLU A 105 19.85 -24.11 10.30
CA GLU A 105 20.15 -23.27 9.12
C GLU A 105 19.12 -23.50 8.00
N ASP A 106 18.83 -24.76 7.69
CA ASP A 106 17.87 -25.17 6.67
C ASP A 106 16.43 -24.68 6.92
N ALA A 107 15.98 -24.71 8.18
CA ALA A 107 14.66 -24.24 8.58
C ALA A 107 14.58 -22.71 8.59
N MET A 108 15.61 -22.04 9.10
CA MET A 108 15.66 -20.59 9.18
C MET A 108 15.92 -19.91 7.82
N ASP A 109 16.65 -20.56 6.91
CA ASP A 109 16.76 -20.15 5.50
C ASP A 109 15.41 -20.24 4.78
N GLU A 110 14.61 -21.25 5.08
CA GLU A 110 13.24 -21.34 4.58
C GLU A 110 12.36 -20.21 5.13
N TYR A 111 12.45 -19.92 6.43
CA TYR A 111 11.78 -18.78 7.03
C TYR A 111 12.14 -17.47 6.32
N GLN A 112 13.43 -17.16 6.16
CA GLN A 112 13.87 -15.93 5.49
C GLN A 112 13.31 -15.85 4.06
N ARG A 113 13.46 -16.91 3.25
CA ARG A 113 12.97 -16.93 1.86
C ARG A 113 11.47 -16.72 1.78
N ASN A 114 10.70 -17.36 2.65
CA ASN A 114 9.24 -17.26 2.65
C ASN A 114 8.78 -15.87 3.10
N ARG A 115 9.44 -15.31 4.14
CA ARG A 115 9.21 -13.93 4.60
C ARG A 115 9.48 -12.95 3.47
N ASP A 116 10.67 -12.98 2.89
CA ASP A 116 11.11 -12.02 1.88
C ASP A 116 10.21 -12.11 0.64
N ALA A 117 9.91 -13.32 0.15
CA ALA A 117 9.05 -13.53 -1.01
C ALA A 117 7.63 -12.98 -0.80
N ARG A 118 7.08 -13.11 0.41
CA ARG A 118 5.76 -12.59 0.74
C ARG A 118 5.72 -11.06 0.76
N VAL A 119 6.67 -10.42 1.44
CA VAL A 119 6.59 -8.97 1.70
C VAL A 119 7.13 -8.13 0.54
N LYS A 120 8.02 -8.68 -0.30
CA LYS A 120 8.72 -7.95 -1.37
C LYS A 120 7.79 -7.25 -2.38
N PRO A 121 6.72 -7.87 -2.92
CA PRO A 121 5.86 -7.18 -3.87
C PRO A 121 5.19 -5.93 -3.27
N MET A 122 4.74 -6.03 -2.02
CA MET A 122 4.15 -4.89 -1.31
C MET A 122 5.21 -3.88 -0.87
N TYR A 123 6.44 -4.31 -0.57
CA TYR A 123 7.56 -3.42 -0.29
C TYR A 123 7.86 -2.52 -1.49
N ASP A 124 8.01 -3.12 -2.67
CA ASP A 124 8.32 -2.37 -3.89
C ASP A 124 7.20 -1.40 -4.25
N PHE A 125 5.94 -1.82 -4.11
CA PHE A 125 4.78 -0.96 -4.30
C PHE A 125 4.75 0.20 -3.29
N THR A 126 5.07 -0.09 -2.03
CA THR A 126 5.18 0.93 -0.98
C THR A 126 6.26 1.96 -1.30
N CYS A 127 7.44 1.53 -1.79
CA CYS A 127 8.50 2.45 -2.19
C CYS A 127 8.05 3.41 -3.32
N GLN A 128 7.27 2.93 -4.28
CA GLN A 128 6.73 3.77 -5.35
C GLN A 128 5.74 4.80 -4.80
N LEU A 129 4.84 4.38 -3.89
CA LEU A 129 3.89 5.30 -3.26
C LEU A 129 4.58 6.33 -2.35
N ALA A 130 5.61 5.93 -1.60
CA ALA A 130 6.33 6.79 -0.66
C ALA A 130 7.15 7.89 -1.35
N ALA A 131 7.39 7.78 -2.67
CA ALA A 131 7.95 8.87 -3.47
C ALA A 131 6.99 10.08 -3.58
N LEU A 132 5.68 9.86 -3.36
CA LEU A 132 4.62 10.87 -3.50
C LEU A 132 4.61 11.60 -4.85
N GLU A 133 5.16 10.96 -5.89
CA GLU A 133 5.07 11.42 -7.26
C GLU A 133 3.68 11.09 -7.83
N PRO A 134 3.18 11.87 -8.80
CA PRO A 134 1.96 11.51 -9.51
C PRO A 134 2.07 10.09 -10.08
N PRO A 135 1.02 9.26 -9.98
CA PRO A 135 1.04 7.92 -10.57
C PRO A 135 1.34 8.00 -12.08
N PRO A 136 2.06 7.02 -12.66
CA PRO A 136 2.26 6.96 -14.10
C PRO A 136 0.93 6.95 -14.88
N PRO A 137 0.89 7.43 -16.14
CA PRO A 137 -0.34 7.53 -16.92
C PRO A 137 -1.14 6.21 -16.99
N GLU A 138 -0.46 5.08 -17.11
CA GLU A 138 -1.09 3.75 -17.16
C GLU A 138 -1.80 3.43 -15.84
N MET A 139 -1.20 3.78 -14.70
CA MET A 139 -1.81 3.60 -13.38
C MET A 139 -2.99 4.55 -13.18
N GLN A 140 -2.90 5.80 -13.67
CA GLN A 140 -4.03 6.74 -13.63
C GLN A 140 -5.23 6.20 -14.42
N GLN A 141 -4.99 5.65 -15.62
CA GLN A 141 -6.02 5.04 -16.46
C GLN A 141 -6.65 3.82 -15.78
N LEU A 142 -5.84 2.97 -15.15
CA LEU A 142 -6.32 1.81 -14.40
C LEU A 142 -7.21 2.22 -13.22
N LEU A 143 -6.78 3.19 -12.41
CA LEU A 143 -7.57 3.69 -11.28
C LEU A 143 -8.87 4.37 -11.75
N ALA A 144 -8.82 5.10 -12.86
CA ALA A 144 -10.02 5.67 -13.47
C ALA A 144 -10.99 4.58 -13.97
N ALA A 145 -10.48 3.52 -14.57
CA ALA A 145 -11.28 2.38 -15.03
C ALA A 145 -11.83 1.52 -13.88
N ALA A 146 -11.13 1.48 -12.74
CA ALA A 146 -11.60 0.79 -11.54
C ALA A 146 -12.79 1.52 -10.89
N ASN A 147 -12.89 2.84 -11.03
CA ASN A 147 -13.99 3.61 -10.46
C ASN A 147 -15.34 3.19 -11.06
N GLY A 148 -16.27 2.74 -10.21
CA GLY A 148 -17.57 2.19 -10.64
C GLY A 148 -17.55 0.73 -11.06
N ASN A 149 -16.38 0.08 -11.07
CA ASN A 149 -16.24 -1.36 -11.26
C ASN A 149 -16.08 -2.04 -9.88
N GLN A 150 -17.17 -2.57 -9.33
CA GLN A 150 -17.19 -3.13 -7.98
C GLN A 150 -16.11 -4.20 -7.76
N LYS A 151 -15.92 -5.11 -8.71
CA LYS A 151 -14.89 -6.15 -8.59
C LYS A 151 -13.48 -5.55 -8.52
N ALA A 152 -13.20 -4.55 -9.35
CA ALA A 152 -11.90 -3.87 -9.34
C ALA A 152 -11.66 -3.11 -8.03
N MET A 153 -12.69 -2.44 -7.51
CA MET A 153 -12.63 -1.74 -6.23
C MET A 153 -12.43 -2.73 -5.06
N ASP A 154 -13.13 -3.86 -5.06
CA ASP A 154 -12.98 -4.91 -4.06
C ASP A 154 -11.57 -5.51 -4.11
N ASP A 155 -11.05 -5.82 -5.29
CA ASP A 155 -9.69 -6.34 -5.45
C ASP A 155 -8.63 -5.31 -5.03
N PHE A 156 -8.84 -4.02 -5.32
CA PHE A 156 -7.95 -2.95 -4.84
C PHE A 156 -7.97 -2.85 -3.31
N ALA A 157 -9.15 -2.96 -2.68
CA ALA A 157 -9.27 -3.00 -1.23
C ALA A 157 -8.61 -4.26 -0.64
N ARG A 158 -8.78 -5.42 -1.28
CA ARG A 158 -8.13 -6.69 -0.91
C ARG A 158 -6.61 -6.62 -0.97
N MET A 159 -6.06 -5.94 -1.98
CA MET A 159 -4.62 -5.68 -2.11
C MET A 159 -4.12 -4.81 -0.95
N ASN A 160 -4.80 -3.71 -0.65
CA ASN A 160 -4.43 -2.85 0.48
C ASN A 160 -4.63 -3.55 1.83
N ALA A 161 -5.56 -4.48 1.95
CA ALA A 161 -5.72 -5.33 3.13
C ALA A 161 -4.66 -6.45 3.22
N GLY A 162 -3.76 -6.58 2.25
CA GLY A 162 -2.73 -7.62 2.20
C GLY A 162 -3.26 -9.05 1.98
N THR A 163 -4.50 -9.18 1.49
CA THR A 163 -5.11 -10.49 1.20
C THR A 163 -4.76 -11.01 -0.19
N ILE A 164 -4.38 -10.11 -1.10
CA ILE A 164 -3.74 -10.42 -2.38
C ILE A 164 -2.49 -9.55 -2.54
N SER A 165 -1.56 -9.98 -3.38
CA SER A 165 -0.34 -9.21 -3.64
C SER A 165 -0.56 -8.12 -4.71
N PRO A 166 0.25 -7.05 -4.72
CA PRO A 166 0.28 -6.14 -5.86
C PRO A 166 0.61 -6.85 -7.18
N ALA A 167 1.48 -7.87 -7.16
CA ALA A 167 1.80 -8.66 -8.34
C ALA A 167 0.56 -9.39 -8.91
N GLU A 168 -0.37 -9.82 -8.05
CA GLU A 168 -1.65 -10.39 -8.46
C GLU A 168 -2.59 -9.31 -8.99
N PHE A 169 -2.78 -8.20 -8.27
CA PHE A 169 -3.69 -7.13 -8.70
C PHE A 169 -3.29 -6.51 -10.05
N PHE A 170 -2.00 -6.26 -10.24
CA PHE A 170 -1.45 -5.68 -11.48
C PHE A 170 -1.09 -6.72 -12.55
N ALA A 171 -1.49 -7.99 -12.37
CA ALA A 171 -1.27 -9.01 -13.39
C ALA A 171 -1.97 -8.61 -14.72
N PRO A 172 -1.37 -8.88 -15.90
CA PRO A 172 -1.90 -8.44 -17.19
C PRO A 172 -3.37 -8.80 -17.42
N GLU A 173 -3.79 -9.99 -17.02
CA GLU A 173 -5.17 -10.48 -17.09
C GLU A 173 -6.14 -9.62 -16.29
N ASN A 174 -5.75 -9.17 -15.08
CA ASN A 174 -6.58 -8.34 -14.21
C ASN A 174 -6.65 -6.91 -14.73
N VAL A 175 -5.52 -6.35 -15.17
CA VAL A 175 -5.47 -5.02 -15.81
C VAL A 175 -6.35 -4.98 -17.06
N ASN A 176 -6.27 -6.01 -17.91
CA ASN A 176 -7.10 -6.13 -19.12
C ASN A 176 -8.59 -6.24 -18.76
N ALA A 177 -8.94 -7.02 -17.73
CA ALA A 177 -10.32 -7.14 -17.29
C ALA A 177 -10.89 -5.81 -16.75
N ILE A 178 -10.11 -5.05 -15.98
CA ILE A 178 -10.54 -3.77 -15.43
C ILE A 178 -10.75 -2.75 -16.55
N THR A 179 -9.80 -2.65 -17.48
CA THR A 179 -9.85 -1.68 -18.58
C THR A 179 -10.91 -2.01 -19.63
N ALA A 180 -11.16 -3.29 -19.93
CA ALA A 180 -12.19 -3.71 -20.88
C ALA A 180 -13.62 -3.30 -20.46
N VAL A 181 -13.92 -3.34 -19.15
CA VAL A 181 -15.22 -2.89 -18.61
C VAL A 181 -15.42 -1.40 -18.84
N ALA A 182 -14.38 -0.58 -18.68
CA ALA A 182 -14.44 0.85 -18.93
C ALA A 182 -14.74 1.17 -20.41
N TYR A 183 -14.17 0.42 -21.35
CA TYR A 183 -14.49 0.54 -22.77
C TYR A 183 -15.94 0.16 -23.08
N ALA A 184 -16.48 -0.88 -22.44
CA ALA A 184 -17.87 -1.30 -22.64
C ALA A 184 -18.89 -0.26 -22.13
N THR A 185 -18.58 0.44 -21.03
CA THR A 185 -19.43 1.53 -20.50
C THR A 185 -19.34 2.83 -21.29
N CYS A 186 -18.33 2.99 -22.14
CA CYS A 186 -18.11 4.19 -22.96
C CYS A 186 -18.71 4.06 -24.38
N ILE A 187 -19.11 2.86 -24.80
CA ILE A 187 -19.84 2.65 -26.05
C ILE A 187 -21.33 2.89 -25.78
N PRO A 188 -21.98 3.89 -26.44
CA PRO A 188 -23.42 4.04 -26.34
C PRO A 188 -24.08 2.75 -26.78
N SER A 189 -24.98 2.20 -25.96
CA SER A 189 -25.83 1.09 -26.38
C SER A 189 -26.63 1.54 -27.60
N HIS A 190 -26.26 1.05 -28.79
CA HIS A 190 -27.11 1.17 -29.96
C HIS A 190 -28.36 0.35 -29.70
N ASP A 191 -29.52 1.02 -29.63
CA ASP A 191 -30.76 0.32 -29.89
C ASP A 191 -30.68 -0.26 -31.32
N GLY A 192 -31.32 -1.41 -31.54
CA GLY A 192 -31.26 -2.16 -32.81
C GLY A 192 -31.86 -1.44 -34.02
N ASN A 193 -31.95 -0.10 -33.99
CA ASN A 193 -32.50 0.74 -35.04
C ASN A 193 -31.61 1.94 -35.42
N GLY A 194 -30.36 2.01 -34.94
CA GLY A 194 -29.33 2.90 -35.50
C GLY A 194 -29.61 4.40 -35.38
N ARG A 195 -30.33 4.85 -34.34
CA ARG A 195 -30.49 6.28 -34.04
C ARG A 195 -29.72 6.66 -32.78
N LEU A 196 -28.89 7.71 -32.89
CA LEU A 196 -28.33 8.38 -31.72
C LEU A 196 -29.47 8.91 -30.87
N ALA A 197 -29.64 8.37 -29.66
CA ALA A 197 -30.55 8.92 -28.67
C ALA A 197 -30.05 10.32 -28.28
N ALA A 198 -30.83 11.34 -28.61
CA ALA A 198 -30.55 12.72 -28.21
C ALA A 198 -30.58 12.82 -26.68
N LEU A 199 -29.45 13.21 -26.09
CA LEU A 199 -29.38 13.59 -24.68
C LEU A 199 -30.32 14.78 -24.45
N SER A 200 -31.47 14.50 -23.85
CA SER A 200 -32.41 15.49 -23.33
C SER A 200 -32.56 15.24 -21.84
N GLY A 201 -31.77 15.97 -21.06
CA GLY A 201 -31.88 16.09 -19.61
C GLY A 201 -31.78 17.57 -19.22
N PRO A 202 -32.59 18.04 -18.25
CA PRO A 202 -32.88 19.46 -18.08
C PRO A 202 -31.71 20.22 -17.46
N ILE A 203 -31.62 21.49 -17.84
CA ILE A 203 -30.92 22.52 -17.07
C ILE A 203 -31.84 22.87 -15.89
N ASP A 204 -31.38 22.58 -14.68
CA ASP A 204 -31.63 23.34 -13.44
C ASP A 204 -30.48 23.07 -12.46
#